data_AF-A0A3C1SNU1-F1
#
_entry.id   AF-A0A3C1SNU1-F1
#
_cell.length_a   1.000
_cell.length_b   1.000
_cell.length_c   1.000
_cell.angle_alpha   90.00
_cell.angle_beta   90.00
_cell.angle_gamma   90.00
#
_symmetry.space_group_name_H-M   'P 1'
#
loop_
_entity.id
_entity.type
_entity.pdbx_description
1 polymer ?
#
loop_
_entity_poly.entity_id
_entity_poly.type
_entity_poly.pdbx_seq_one_letter_code
_entity_poly.pdbx_strand_id
1 'polypeptide(L)'
;MQIFHLIPTRQNVGLTSVALGLVRALQHQGYRVGFVKPIGQDDPANDHSVHFAREICAIEAPDPMPLAQTDDRLAAGREPELLEDVVSLCM
;
A
#
# COMPACT_ATOMS: atom_id res chain seq x y z
N MET A 1 10.31 10.59 -10.52
CA MET A 1 9.53 9.64 -9.70
C MET A 1 8.12 10.18 -9.61
N GLN A 2 7.11 9.37 -9.93
CA GLN A 2 5.72 9.80 -10.00
C GLN A 2 4.89 8.88 -9.09
N ILE A 3 4.11 9.46 -8.17
CA ILE A 3 3.36 8.72 -7.16
C ILE A 3 1.87 8.83 -7.51
N PHE A 4 1.18 7.69 -7.52
CA PHE A 4 -0.26 7.61 -7.70
C PHE A 4 -0.90 7.14 -6.40
N HIS A 5 -1.77 7.97 -5.81
CA HIS A 5 -2.57 7.57 -4.66
C HIS A 5 -3.94 7.07 -5.14
N LEU A 6 -4.20 5.78 -4.94
CA LEU A 6 -5.45 5.14 -5.35
C LEU A 6 -6.39 5.04 -4.15
N ILE A 7 -7.55 5.68 -4.26
CA ILE A 7 -8.56 5.71 -3.20
C ILE A 7 -9.85 5.05 -3.72
N PRO A 8 -10.46 4.12 -2.96
CA PRO A 8 -11.72 3.51 -3.37
C PRO A 8 -12.88 4.47 -3.11
N THR A 9 -13.88 4.45 -3.99
CA THR A 9 -15.11 5.25 -3.78
C THR A 9 -16.05 4.64 -2.74
N ARG A 10 -15.93 3.33 -2.47
CA ARG A 10 -16.64 2.59 -1.43
C ARG A 10 -15.89 1.28 -1.12
N GLN A 11 -16.28 0.56 -0.07
CA GLN A 11 -15.71 -0.75 0.23
C GLN A 11 -16.01 -1.78 -0.87
N ASN A 12 -15.15 -2.79 -1.01
CA ASN A 12 -15.33 -3.94 -1.90
C ASN A 12 -15.53 -3.59 -3.39
N VAL A 13 -14.90 -2.52 -3.88
CA VAL A 13 -14.90 -2.16 -5.31
C VAL A 13 -13.72 -2.71 -6.10
N GLY A 14 -12.94 -3.62 -5.51
CA GLY A 14 -11.77 -4.21 -6.16
C GLY A 14 -10.56 -3.28 -6.25
N LEU A 15 -10.35 -2.42 -5.25
CA LEU A 15 -9.19 -1.51 -5.19
C LEU A 15 -7.87 -2.26 -5.41
N THR A 16 -7.69 -3.41 -4.75
CA THR A 16 -6.50 -4.27 -4.92
C THR A 16 -6.32 -4.70 -6.37
N SER A 17 -7.38 -5.19 -7.01
CA SER A 17 -7.33 -5.63 -8.41
C SER A 17 -6.99 -4.47 -9.35
N VAL A 18 -7.58 -3.29 -9.14
CA VAL A 18 -7.28 -2.09 -9.94
C VAL A 18 -5.84 -1.62 -9.72
N ALA A 19 -5.36 -1.58 -8.48
CA ALA A 19 -4.00 -1.16 -8.16
C ALA A 19 -2.95 -2.10 -8.77
N LEU A 20 -3.10 -3.42 -8.58
CA LEU A 20 -2.18 -4.41 -9.17
C LEU A 20 -2.30 -4.46 -10.70
N GLY A 21 -3.50 -4.23 -11.25
CA GLY A 21 -3.71 -4.08 -12.69
C GLY A 21 -2.96 -2.89 -13.27
N LEU A 22 -3.00 -1.73 -12.60
CA LEU A 22 -2.24 -0.54 -12.98
C LEU A 22 -0.73 -0.79 -12.90
N VAL A 23 -0.27 -1.40 -11.81
CA VAL A 23 1.12 -1.82 -11.66
C VAL A 23 1.56 -2.69 -12.83
N ARG A 24 0.78 -3.72 -13.15
CA ARG A 24 1.11 -4.65 -14.24
C ARG A 24 1.10 -3.97 -15.60
N ALA A 25 0.15 -3.07 -15.85
CA ALA A 25 0.10 -2.29 -17.08
C ALA A 25 1.34 -1.41 -17.25
N LEU A 26 1.79 -0.74 -16.20
CA LEU A 26 3.00 0.09 -16.22
C LEU A 26 4.27 -0.77 -16.41
N GLN A 27 4.37 -1.93 -15.76
CA GLN A 27 5.46 -2.88 -15.98
C GLN A 27 5.52 -3.35 -17.45
N HIS A 28 4.37 -3.65 -18.06
CA HIS A 28 4.31 -4.03 -19.48
C HIS A 28 4.77 -2.92 -20.43
N GLN A 29 4.65 -1.65 -20.03
CA GLN A 29 5.19 -0.51 -20.77
C GLN A 29 6.68 -0.25 -20.50
N GLY A 30 7.34 -1.09 -19.69
CA GLY A 30 8.78 -1.00 -19.39
C GLY A 30 9.13 -0.08 -18.22
N TYR A 31 8.16 0.40 -17.45
CA TYR A 31 8.44 1.21 -16.27
C TYR A 31 8.89 0.36 -15.09
N ARG A 32 9.77 0.95 -14.25
CA ARG A 32 10.02 0.45 -12.89
C ARG A 32 8.89 0.95 -11.99
N VAL A 33 8.22 0.03 -11.32
CA VAL A 33 7.01 0.32 -10.55
C VAL A 33 7.13 -0.29 -9.16
N GLY A 34 6.83 0.49 -8.14
CA GLY A 34 6.67 0.01 -6.76
C GLY A 34 5.20 -0.12 -6.39
N PHE A 35 4.92 -0.81 -5.30
CA PHE A 35 3.59 -0.94 -4.72
C PHE A 35 3.70 -0.87 -3.20
N VAL A 36 2.86 -0.05 -2.58
CA VAL A 36 2.79 0.13 -1.13
C VAL A 36 1.32 0.17 -0.72
N LYS A 37 0.97 -0.64 0.27
CA LYS A 37 -0.25 -0.45 1.07
C LYS A 37 0.22 -0.06 2.48
N PRO A 38 0.09 1.21 2.88
CA PRO A 38 0.79 1.67 4.08
C PRO A 38 0.14 1.20 5.39
N ILE A 39 -1.18 0.98 5.41
CA ILE A 39 -1.92 0.50 6.58
C ILE A 39 -2.63 -0.82 6.23
N GLY A 40 -2.39 -1.85 7.02
CA GLY A 40 -3.00 -3.18 6.90
C GLY A 40 -4.30 -3.22 7.68
N GLN A 41 -5.33 -3.89 7.15
CA GLN A 41 -6.63 -4.02 7.82
C GLN A 41 -6.71 -5.26 8.74
N ASP A 42 -5.94 -6.30 8.41
CA ASP A 42 -5.83 -7.54 9.16
C ASP A 42 -4.39 -7.69 9.72
N ASP A 43 -3.99 -8.92 10.07
CA ASP A 43 -2.60 -9.25 10.40
C ASP A 43 -1.65 -8.77 9.28
N PRO A 44 -0.74 -7.81 9.55
CA PRO A 44 0.19 -7.26 8.57
C PRO A 44 1.00 -8.32 7.83
N ALA A 45 1.31 -9.44 8.49
CA ALA A 45 2.06 -10.55 7.90
C ALA A 45 1.26 -11.28 6.80
N ASN A 46 -0.07 -11.11 6.77
CA ASN A 46 -0.99 -11.82 5.90
C ASN A 46 -1.80 -10.88 4.99
N ASP A 47 -1.31 -9.66 4.71
CA ASP A 47 -2.00 -8.76 3.80
C ASP A 47 -1.99 -9.31 2.36
N HIS A 48 -3.17 -9.70 1.87
CA HIS A 48 -3.32 -10.30 0.55
C HIS A 48 -2.84 -9.39 -0.59
N SER A 49 -3.00 -8.06 -0.48
CA SER A 49 -2.57 -7.16 -1.55
C SER A 49 -1.06 -7.11 -1.68
N VAL A 50 -0.35 -7.09 -0.56
CA VAL A 50 1.11 -7.16 -0.50
C VAL A 50 1.60 -8.53 -0.97
N HIS A 51 0.97 -9.61 -0.52
CA HIS A 51 1.26 -10.96 -1.01
C HIS A 51 1.14 -11.06 -2.54
N PHE A 52 0.03 -10.60 -3.12
CA PHE A 52 -0.15 -10.62 -4.57
C PHE A 52 0.79 -9.68 -5.32
N ALA A 53 1.15 -8.52 -4.75
CA ALA A 53 2.15 -7.64 -5.35
C ALA A 53 3.52 -8.35 -5.48
N ARG A 54 3.92 -9.10 -4.44
CA ARG A 54 5.15 -9.90 -4.42
C ARG A 54 5.07 -11.05 -5.42
N GLU A 55 4.02 -11.86 -5.37
CA GLU A 55 3.93 -13.10 -6.17
C GLU A 55 3.58 -12.86 -7.65
N ILE A 56 2.65 -11.95 -7.95
CA ILE A 56 2.14 -11.74 -9.32
C ILE A 56 2.93 -10.67 -10.05
N CYS A 57 3.29 -9.59 -9.34
CA CYS A 57 3.99 -8.45 -9.93
C CYS A 57 5.51 -8.50 -9.70
N ALA A 58 6.04 -9.45 -8.92
CA ALA A 58 7.46 -9.54 -8.58
C ALA A 58 8.02 -8.23 -7.99
N ILE A 59 7.24 -7.56 -7.15
CA ILE A 59 7.62 -6.33 -6.45
C ILE A 59 7.98 -6.66 -5.01
N GLU A 60 9.14 -6.18 -4.54
CA GLU A 60 9.49 -6.16 -3.12
C GLU A 60 8.67 -5.10 -2.40
N ALA A 61 7.36 -5.35 -2.25
CA ALA A 61 6.46 -4.48 -1.52
C ALA A 61 6.76 -4.58 -0.01
N PRO A 62 6.85 -3.46 0.74
CA PRO A 62 7.05 -3.52 2.18
C PRO A 62 5.81 -4.04 2.91
N ASP A 63 6.00 -4.57 4.11
CA ASP A 63 4.87 -4.95 4.97
C ASP A 63 4.12 -3.69 5.44
N PRO A 64 2.79 -3.76 5.57
CA PRO A 64 2.00 -2.62 6.01
C PRO A 64 2.16 -2.38 7.52
N MET A 65 1.89 -1.15 7.96
CA MET A 65 1.76 -0.87 9.39
C MET A 65 0.46 -1.49 9.94
N PRO A 66 0.46 -2.00 11.19
CA PRO A 66 -0.76 -2.47 11.84
C PRO A 66 -1.80 -1.35 12.01
N LEU A 67 -3.07 -1.65 11.77
CA LEU A 67 -4.17 -0.71 12.00
C LEU A 67 -4.19 -0.19 13.43
N ALA A 68 -4.01 -1.07 14.42
CA ALA A 68 -4.00 -0.69 15.84
C ALA A 68 -2.94 0.38 16.16
N GLN A 69 -1.73 0.23 15.62
CA GLN A 69 -0.66 1.21 15.82
C GLN A 69 -1.00 2.56 15.17
N THR A 70 -1.63 2.51 14.00
CA THR A 70 -2.09 3.70 13.26
C THR A 70 -3.14 4.45 14.09
N ASP A 71 -4.16 3.73 14.58
CA ASP A 71 -5.25 4.28 15.38
C ASP A 71 -4.74 4.90 16.68
N ASP A 72 -3.80 4.25 17.38
CA ASP A 72 -3.20 4.77 18.61
C ASP A 72 -2.46 6.11 18.39
N ARG A 73 -1.79 6.28 17.24
CA ARG A 73 -1.10 7.52 16.89
C ARG A 73 -2.08 8.63 16.54
N LEU A 74 -3.11 8.31 15.76
CA LEU A 74 -4.18 9.25 15.43
C LEU A 74 -4.87 9.74 16.71
N ALA A 75 -5.23 8.83 17.63
CA ALA A 75 -5.84 9.16 18.91
C ALA A 75 -4.92 10.03 19.80
N ALA A 76 -3.60 9.85 19.69
CA ALA A 76 -2.61 10.65 20.40
C ALA A 76 -2.28 12.00 19.73
N GLY A 77 -2.93 12.36 18.62
CA GLY A 77 -2.64 13.59 17.87
C GLY A 77 -1.28 13.58 17.15
N ARG A 78 -0.73 12.39 16.90
CA ARG A 78 0.58 12.14 16.29
C ARG A 78 0.49 11.87 14.79
N GLU A 79 -0.41 12.59 14.12
CA GLU A 79 -0.62 12.52 12.67
C GLU A 79 0.64 12.84 11.85
N PRO A 80 1.47 13.85 12.19
CA PRO A 80 2.67 14.16 11.41
C PRO A 80 3.66 12.98 11.37
N GLU A 81 3.92 12.36 12.52
CA GLU A 81 4.85 11.22 12.63
C GLU A 81 4.31 9.98 11.91
N LEU A 82 3.00 9.77 11.95
CA LEU A 82 2.36 8.72 11.17
C LEU A 82 2.56 8.94 9.67
N LEU A 83 2.38 10.17 9.19
CA LEU A 83 2.57 10.49 7.77
C LEU A 83 4.03 10.35 7.33
N GLU A 84 4.99 10.69 8.18
CA GLU A 84 6.42 10.45 7.92
C GLU A 84 6.73 8.96 7.73
N ASP A 85 6.16 8.09 8.57
CA ASP A 85 6.32 6.64 8.43
C ASP A 85 5.68 6.13 7.11
N VAL A 86 4.48 6.62 6.76
CA VAL A 86 3.81 6.28 5.49
C VAL A 86 4.68 6.65 4.29
N VAL A 87 5.26 7.86 4.28
CA VAL A 87 6.10 8.34 3.17
C VAL A 87 7.40 7.54 3.11
N SER A 88 7.97 7.16 4.25
CA SER A 88 9.19 6.36 4.33
C SER A 88 9.04 4.98 3.68
N LEU A 89 7.83 4.40 3.66
CA LEU A 89 7.56 3.15 2.93
C LEU A 89 7.62 3.32 1.39
N CYS A 90 7.51 4.55 0.89
CA CYS A 90 7.49 4.85 -0.55
C CYS A 90 8.87 5.22 -1.12
N MET A 91 9.90 5.32 -0.28
CA MET A 91 11.27 5.70 -0.64
C MET A 91 12.19 4.47 -0.72
#